data_AF-X0S0W1-F1
#
_entry.id   AF-X0S0W1-F1
#
_cell.length_a   1.000
_cell.length_b   1.000
_cell.length_c   1.000
_cell.angle_alpha   90.00
_cell.angle_beta   90.00
_cell.angle_gamma   90.00
#
_symmetry.space_group_name_H-M   'P 1'
#
loop_
_entity.id
_entity.type
_entity.pdbx_description
1 polymer ?
#
loop_
_entity_poly.entity_id
_entity_poly.type
_entity_poly.pdbx_seq_one_letter_code
_entity_poly.pdbx_strand_id
1 'polypeptide(L)'
;TFAATLIECNDDFGLGYQSEITFAAIAGNQYQIEIGGYANETGEGLLTIRCEGAVVQNKPDLGDAPDSTNNSGVAMMAYPSQGMLTVVVQAHYPTVYNDGTGTGPYGPAHVNAQAVAFLGKKITRETEADTGTDEDGVNNIRPSADRPDRDQGDDGVVFPLSLPNCRWTSIDYFVNVVAPNTDLWVNVWLDWNRDGDWDDTLDCPEGSAPEWAVQNQFLLNLPAGINQITTPGFLSWYLQNGTEEIWMRITLSGQPWRPGSNPGAKGNAGSGPQAKYEIGETEDYYFTPEVSLTICEDYNGDGTTDMNDLAAYVADWLENCP
;
A
#
# COMPACT_ATOMS: atom_id res chain seq x y z
N THR A 1 -1.03 -38.31 -14.05
CA THR A 1 -2.19 -37.88 -14.86
C THR A 1 -3.08 -37.08 -13.95
N PHE A 2 -3.04 -35.75 -14.04
CA PHE A 2 -4.02 -34.91 -13.33
C PHE A 2 -5.37 -35.16 -14.00
N ALA A 3 -6.37 -35.57 -13.22
CA ALA A 3 -7.73 -35.63 -13.71
C ALA A 3 -8.17 -34.18 -13.98
N ALA A 4 -8.46 -33.86 -15.24
CA ALA A 4 -9.06 -32.58 -15.58
C ALA A 4 -10.39 -32.48 -14.82
N THR A 5 -10.45 -31.54 -13.88
CA THR A 5 -11.67 -31.30 -13.11
C THR A 5 -12.54 -30.37 -13.95
N LEU A 6 -13.74 -30.84 -14.31
CA LEU A 6 -14.74 -30.00 -14.98
C LEU A 6 -15.09 -28.82 -14.06
N ILE A 7 -14.88 -27.60 -14.54
CA ILE A 7 -15.21 -26.38 -13.79
C ILE A 7 -16.71 -26.12 -13.88
N GLU A 8 -17.23 -26.04 -15.11
CA GLU A 8 -18.65 -25.75 -15.37
C GLU A 8 -19.05 -26.19 -16.79
N CYS A 9 -20.35 -26.35 -17.02
CA CYS A 9 -20.93 -26.60 -18.33
C CYS A 9 -22.31 -25.94 -18.44
N ASN A 10 -22.64 -25.45 -19.63
CA ASN A 10 -23.95 -24.89 -19.95
C ASN A 10 -24.22 -25.08 -21.44
N ASP A 11 -25.35 -25.66 -21.82
CA ASP A 11 -25.78 -25.85 -23.20
C ASP A 11 -26.81 -24.79 -23.65
N ASP A 12 -27.74 -24.38 -22.76
CA ASP A 12 -28.78 -23.38 -23.05
C ASP A 12 -28.83 -22.27 -21.98
N PHE A 13 -28.41 -21.06 -22.33
CA PHE A 13 -28.53 -19.88 -21.47
C PHE A 13 -29.88 -19.18 -21.64
N GLY A 14 -30.64 -19.11 -20.54
CA GLY A 14 -31.92 -18.41 -20.49
C GLY A 14 -33.01 -19.10 -21.35
N LEU A 15 -33.51 -18.38 -22.36
CA LEU A 15 -34.50 -18.89 -23.31
C LEU A 15 -33.91 -19.06 -24.73
N GLY A 16 -32.59 -18.95 -24.87
CA GLY A 16 -31.87 -19.09 -26.14
C GLY A 16 -31.10 -20.40 -26.24
N TYR A 17 -30.53 -20.64 -27.42
CA TYR A 17 -29.68 -21.80 -27.72
C TYR A 17 -28.17 -21.47 -27.65
N GLN A 18 -27.82 -20.44 -26.88
CA GLN A 18 -26.43 -20.03 -26.69
C GLN A 18 -25.93 -20.55 -25.36
N SER A 19 -24.71 -21.06 -25.33
CA SER A 19 -24.02 -21.47 -24.11
C SER A 19 -23.32 -20.27 -23.46
N GLU A 20 -23.43 -20.13 -22.14
CA GLU A 20 -22.71 -19.10 -21.37
C GLU A 20 -22.20 -19.68 -20.05
N ILE A 21 -20.93 -19.45 -19.71
CA ILE A 21 -20.34 -19.80 -18.42
C ILE A 21 -19.59 -18.59 -17.86
N THR A 22 -19.59 -18.45 -16.54
CA THR A 22 -18.78 -17.43 -15.84
C THR A 22 -18.19 -18.08 -14.61
N PHE A 23 -16.86 -18.14 -14.54
CA PHE A 23 -16.14 -18.74 -13.42
C PHE A 23 -14.93 -17.88 -13.01
N ALA A 24 -14.52 -18.01 -11.74
CA ALA A 24 -13.33 -17.34 -11.23
C ALA A 24 -12.06 -18.02 -11.78
N ALA A 25 -11.43 -17.41 -12.77
CA ALA A 25 -10.17 -17.91 -13.32
C ALA A 25 -8.99 -17.54 -12.41
N ILE A 26 -8.19 -18.53 -12.02
CA ILE A 26 -6.91 -18.36 -11.33
C ILE A 26 -5.83 -18.03 -12.37
N ALA A 27 -5.08 -16.94 -12.13
CA ALA A 27 -3.98 -16.51 -12.98
C ALA A 27 -2.86 -17.58 -13.06
N GLY A 28 -2.26 -17.71 -14.25
CA GLY A 28 -1.18 -18.68 -14.51
C GLY A 28 -1.64 -20.12 -14.79
N ASN A 29 -2.93 -20.44 -14.58
CA ASN A 29 -3.48 -21.74 -14.91
C ASN A 29 -3.89 -21.85 -16.39
N GLN A 30 -3.83 -23.08 -16.91
CA GLN A 30 -4.30 -23.40 -18.26
C GLN A 30 -5.70 -24.02 -18.20
N TYR A 31 -6.63 -23.46 -18.97
CA TYR A 31 -8.01 -23.91 -19.07
C TYR A 31 -8.28 -24.51 -20.46
N GLN A 32 -9.18 -25.50 -20.52
CA GLN A 32 -9.67 -26.08 -21.77
C GLN A 32 -11.17 -25.85 -21.88
N ILE A 33 -11.63 -25.48 -23.07
CA ILE A 33 -13.04 -25.28 -23.39
C ILE A 33 -13.41 -26.32 -24.44
N GLU A 34 -14.39 -27.16 -24.13
CA GLU A 34 -14.96 -28.13 -25.06
C GLU A 34 -16.28 -27.57 -25.61
N ILE A 35 -16.45 -27.56 -26.93
CA ILE A 35 -17.65 -27.06 -27.61
C ILE A 35 -18.21 -28.19 -28.47
N GLY A 36 -19.48 -28.51 -28.27
CA GLY A 36 -20.20 -29.55 -29.01
C GLY A 36 -21.54 -29.04 -29.54
N GLY A 37 -22.00 -29.64 -30.65
CA GLY A 37 -23.35 -29.42 -31.18
C GLY A 37 -24.37 -30.36 -30.54
N TYR A 38 -25.66 -30.05 -30.72
CA TYR A 38 -26.75 -30.90 -30.25
C TYR A 38 -26.78 -32.23 -31.03
N ALA A 39 -26.71 -33.36 -30.32
CA ALA A 39 -26.66 -34.71 -30.89
C ALA A 39 -25.57 -34.89 -31.96
N ASN A 40 -25.95 -34.96 -33.24
CA ASN A 40 -25.02 -35.13 -34.36
C ASN A 40 -24.92 -33.87 -35.24
N GLU A 41 -25.52 -32.77 -34.80
CA GLU A 41 -25.48 -31.51 -35.55
C GLU A 41 -24.10 -30.86 -35.45
N THR A 42 -23.63 -30.31 -36.57
CA THR A 42 -22.39 -29.55 -36.67
C THR A 42 -22.65 -28.27 -37.44
N GLY A 43 -21.84 -27.24 -37.17
CA GLY A 43 -22.01 -25.93 -37.80
C GLY A 43 -20.94 -24.95 -37.37
N GLU A 44 -21.00 -23.75 -37.95
CA GLU A 44 -20.17 -22.63 -37.52
C GLU A 44 -20.76 -21.98 -36.26
N GLY A 45 -19.89 -21.51 -35.37
CA GLY A 45 -20.27 -20.82 -34.15
C GLY A 45 -19.25 -19.74 -33.80
N LEU A 46 -19.66 -18.79 -32.96
CA LEU A 46 -18.80 -17.73 -32.43
C LEU A 46 -18.57 -17.97 -30.94
N LEU A 47 -17.32 -18.25 -30.56
CA LEU A 47 -16.90 -18.22 -29.16
C LEU A 47 -16.41 -16.80 -28.82
N THR A 48 -17.07 -16.14 -27.88
CA THR A 48 -16.58 -14.88 -27.31
C THR A 48 -16.05 -15.16 -25.91
N ILE A 49 -14.77 -14.82 -25.69
CA ILE A 49 -14.15 -14.90 -24.36
C ILE A 49 -13.96 -13.47 -23.87
N ARG A 50 -14.49 -13.18 -22.68
CA ARG A 50 -14.26 -11.92 -21.98
C ARG A 50 -13.66 -12.26 -20.62
N CYS A 51 -12.48 -11.75 -20.36
CA CYS A 51 -11.98 -11.66 -19.00
C CYS A 51 -12.54 -10.36 -18.44
N GLU A 52 -13.63 -10.46 -17.69
CA GLU A 52 -13.94 -9.42 -16.73
C GLU A 52 -12.87 -9.57 -15.65
N GLY A 53 -11.90 -8.65 -15.61
CA GLY A 53 -10.93 -8.60 -14.50
C GLY A 53 -11.72 -8.72 -13.20
N ALA A 54 -11.21 -9.48 -12.22
CA ALA A 54 -11.94 -9.82 -11.00
C ALA A 54 -12.70 -8.58 -10.49
N VAL A 55 -14.02 -8.57 -10.65
CA VAL A 55 -14.83 -7.43 -10.23
C VAL A 55 -14.94 -7.52 -8.72
N VAL A 56 -13.94 -7.00 -8.02
CA VAL A 56 -14.00 -6.89 -6.57
C VAL A 56 -14.87 -5.69 -6.25
N GLN A 57 -16.16 -5.92 -6.04
CA GLN A 57 -17.11 -4.87 -5.71
C GLN A 57 -17.14 -4.59 -4.22
N ASN A 58 -17.35 -3.32 -3.87
CA ASN A 58 -17.56 -2.87 -2.51
C ASN A 58 -16.47 -3.37 -1.56
N LYS A 59 -15.23 -3.02 -1.88
CA LYS A 59 -14.04 -3.24 -1.03
C LYS A 59 -13.50 -1.91 -0.51
N PRO A 60 -14.31 -1.12 0.23
CA PRO A 60 -13.79 0.06 0.89
C PRO A 60 -12.59 -0.33 1.73
N ASP A 61 -11.65 0.58 1.86
CA ASP A 61 -10.37 0.32 2.51
C ASP A 61 -9.97 1.56 3.31
N LEU A 62 -9.18 1.34 4.35
CA LEU A 62 -8.69 2.39 5.24
C LEU A 62 -7.38 1.91 5.87
N GLY A 63 -6.44 2.83 6.13
CA GLY A 63 -5.25 2.47 6.88
C GLY A 63 -5.56 1.94 8.29
N ASP A 64 -4.55 1.42 8.97
CA ASP A 64 -4.66 0.78 10.28
C ASP A 64 -3.54 1.12 11.28
N ALA A 65 -2.77 2.18 11.02
CA ALA A 65 -1.87 2.81 11.98
C ALA A 65 -2.63 3.28 13.25
N PRO A 66 -2.00 3.28 14.44
CA PRO A 66 -2.68 3.65 15.69
C PRO A 66 -3.13 5.12 15.67
N ASP A 67 -4.32 5.41 16.21
CA ASP A 67 -4.89 6.75 16.17
C ASP A 67 -5.58 7.10 17.49
N SER A 68 -5.16 8.19 18.13
CA SER A 68 -5.73 8.67 19.40
C SER A 68 -6.95 9.58 19.25
N THR A 69 -7.35 9.92 18.02
CA THR A 69 -8.58 10.66 17.71
C THR A 69 -9.81 9.76 17.55
N ASN A 70 -9.69 8.49 17.99
CA ASN A 70 -10.72 7.47 17.90
C ASN A 70 -12.01 7.75 18.72
N ASN A 71 -13.08 7.08 18.31
CA ASN A 71 -14.41 7.16 18.89
C ASN A 71 -14.53 6.58 20.32
N SER A 72 -13.52 5.83 20.78
CA SER A 72 -13.46 5.36 22.17
C SER A 72 -12.94 6.42 23.14
N GLY A 73 -12.32 7.50 22.64
CA GLY A 73 -11.72 8.55 23.46
C GLY A 73 -10.53 8.06 24.30
N VAL A 74 -9.85 7.00 23.86
CA VAL A 74 -8.70 6.39 24.53
C VAL A 74 -7.45 6.64 23.70
N ALA A 75 -6.37 7.10 24.32
CA ALA A 75 -5.10 7.27 23.62
C ALA A 75 -4.54 5.92 23.15
N MET A 76 -4.13 5.86 21.89
CA MET A 76 -3.33 4.76 21.34
C MET A 76 -1.85 5.18 21.29
N MET A 77 -0.95 4.22 21.33
CA MET A 77 0.49 4.48 21.35
C MET A 77 1.12 4.15 20.00
N ALA A 78 1.90 5.08 19.46
CA ALA A 78 2.72 4.86 18.27
C ALA A 78 3.93 4.00 18.63
N TYR A 79 4.60 4.38 19.73
CA TYR A 79 5.75 3.66 20.28
C TYR A 79 5.51 3.41 21.77
N PRO A 80 5.15 2.17 22.16
CA PRO A 80 4.97 1.80 23.55
C PRO A 80 6.31 1.72 24.28
N SER A 81 6.30 1.90 25.59
CA SER A 81 7.52 1.89 26.40
C SER A 81 8.25 0.54 26.31
N GLN A 82 9.46 0.56 25.75
CA GLN A 82 10.41 -0.56 25.74
C GLN A 82 11.44 -0.42 26.88
N GLY A 83 11.03 -0.28 28.16
CA GLY A 83 12.01 -0.36 29.26
C GLY A 83 11.65 0.29 30.60
N MET A 84 12.67 0.40 31.46
CA MET A 84 12.55 0.93 32.84
C MET A 84 12.35 2.45 32.91
N LEU A 85 12.70 3.18 31.85
CA LEU A 85 12.40 4.60 31.69
C LEU A 85 11.26 4.72 30.68
N THR A 86 10.10 5.15 31.15
CA THR A 86 8.86 5.27 30.37
C THR A 86 8.91 6.48 29.46
N VAL A 87 9.32 6.29 28.20
CA VAL A 87 8.88 7.17 27.12
C VAL A 87 7.77 6.42 26.40
N VAL A 88 6.59 7.02 26.39
CA VAL A 88 5.40 6.51 25.69
C VAL A 88 5.05 7.60 24.70
N VAL A 89 5.02 7.25 23.43
CA VAL A 89 4.68 8.18 22.35
C VAL A 89 3.25 7.91 21.92
N GLN A 90 2.39 8.92 22.10
CA GLN A 90 1.00 8.84 21.70
C GLN A 90 0.90 8.92 20.18
N ALA A 91 0.03 8.11 19.59
CA ALA A 91 -0.20 8.10 18.15
C ALA A 91 -1.15 9.21 17.72
N HIS A 92 -0.78 9.88 16.64
CA HIS A 92 -1.52 10.91 15.94
C HIS A 92 -1.57 10.63 14.43
N TYR A 93 -1.48 9.36 14.01
CA TYR A 93 -1.66 9.01 12.61
C TYR A 93 -3.14 9.15 12.23
N PRO A 94 -3.48 9.77 11.09
CA PRO A 94 -4.86 9.94 10.67
C PRO A 94 -5.41 8.63 10.12
N THR A 95 -6.05 7.82 10.95
CA THR A 95 -6.54 6.49 10.58
C THR A 95 -8.05 6.44 10.68
N VAL A 96 -8.62 7.01 11.74
CA VAL A 96 -10.07 7.10 11.92
C VAL A 96 -10.63 8.10 10.91
N TYR A 97 -11.62 7.67 10.13
CA TYR A 97 -12.27 8.55 9.16
C TYR A 97 -13.28 9.45 9.85
N ASN A 98 -14.18 8.91 10.68
CA ASN A 98 -15.20 9.69 11.37
C ASN A 98 -15.00 9.64 12.89
N ASP A 99 -14.32 10.67 13.41
CA ASP A 99 -14.13 10.95 14.83
C ASP A 99 -15.33 11.68 15.50
N GLY A 100 -16.38 11.97 14.72
CA GLY A 100 -17.56 12.72 15.16
C GLY A 100 -17.38 14.25 15.20
N THR A 101 -16.21 14.79 14.88
CA THR A 101 -15.95 16.25 14.87
C THR A 101 -16.34 16.90 13.55
N GLY A 102 -16.20 16.16 12.44
CA GLY A 102 -16.43 16.68 11.09
C GLY A 102 -15.41 17.75 10.67
N THR A 103 -14.24 17.78 11.32
CA THR A 103 -13.15 18.73 11.03
C THR A 103 -11.86 18.06 10.53
N GLY A 104 -11.73 16.73 10.66
CA GLY A 104 -10.52 16.00 10.31
C GLY A 104 -9.33 16.30 11.25
N PRO A 105 -8.14 15.73 11.01
CA PRO A 105 -7.75 14.95 9.83
C PRO A 105 -8.60 13.69 9.64
N TYR A 106 -9.08 13.45 8.41
CA TYR A 106 -9.84 12.23 8.09
C TYR A 106 -8.87 11.12 7.69
N GLY A 107 -9.05 9.91 8.21
CA GLY A 107 -8.39 8.72 7.68
C GLY A 107 -8.54 8.58 6.15
N PRO A 108 -7.55 7.99 5.46
CA PRO A 108 -7.53 7.87 4.00
C PRO A 108 -8.50 6.81 3.48
N ALA A 109 -9.80 7.06 3.65
CA ALA A 109 -10.83 6.12 3.27
C ALA A 109 -10.95 5.98 1.75
N HIS A 110 -10.96 4.74 1.27
CA HIS A 110 -11.25 4.37 -0.10
C HIS A 110 -12.68 3.81 -0.19
N VAL A 111 -13.45 4.23 -1.19
CA VAL A 111 -14.83 3.76 -1.40
C VAL A 111 -14.84 2.43 -2.12
N ASN A 112 -14.05 2.31 -3.19
CA ASN A 112 -13.89 1.09 -3.99
C ASN A 112 -15.22 0.39 -4.29
N ALA A 113 -16.20 1.16 -4.80
CA ALA A 113 -17.47 0.60 -5.28
C ALA A 113 -17.21 -0.52 -6.30
N GLN A 114 -16.18 -0.31 -7.13
CA GLN A 114 -15.51 -1.33 -7.91
C GLN A 114 -14.00 -1.11 -7.74
N ALA A 115 -13.26 -2.14 -7.30
CA ALA A 115 -11.81 -2.09 -7.21
C ALA A 115 -11.22 -1.90 -8.62
N VAL A 116 -10.40 -0.86 -8.77
CA VAL A 116 -9.75 -0.51 -10.03
C VAL A 116 -8.26 -0.83 -9.97
N ALA A 117 -7.61 -0.45 -8.88
CA ALA A 117 -6.28 -0.86 -8.52
C ALA A 117 -6.14 -0.78 -7.00
N PHE A 118 -5.29 -1.62 -6.44
CA PHE A 118 -5.02 -1.72 -5.01
C PHE A 118 -3.58 -2.22 -4.81
N LEU A 119 -3.04 -2.07 -3.62
CA LEU A 119 -1.68 -2.48 -3.28
C LEU A 119 -1.63 -4.02 -3.17
N GLY A 120 -0.47 -4.60 -3.46
CA GLY A 120 -0.23 -6.01 -3.17
C GLY A 120 -1.17 -6.98 -3.90
N LYS A 121 -1.74 -7.95 -3.18
CA LYS A 121 -2.60 -9.02 -3.70
C LYS A 121 -3.97 -9.06 -3.03
N LYS A 122 -4.08 -8.52 -1.83
CA LYS A 122 -5.29 -8.57 -1.03
C LYS A 122 -5.74 -7.13 -0.76
N ILE A 123 -7.06 -6.95 -0.74
CA ILE A 123 -7.70 -5.75 -0.20
C ILE A 123 -8.69 -6.18 0.86
N THR A 124 -8.57 -5.57 2.03
CA THR A 124 -9.45 -5.77 3.17
C THR A 124 -10.62 -4.78 3.07
N ARG A 125 -11.73 -5.05 3.76
CA ARG A 125 -13.00 -4.35 3.49
C ARG A 125 -13.45 -3.59 4.72
N GLU A 126 -13.09 -2.33 4.76
CA GLU A 126 -13.20 -1.48 5.95
C GLU A 126 -13.80 -0.14 5.59
N THR A 127 -14.92 0.18 6.23
CA THR A 127 -15.57 1.48 6.05
C THR A 127 -15.17 2.51 7.10
N GLU A 128 -14.54 2.06 8.19
CA GLU A 128 -14.09 2.82 9.36
C GLU A 128 -13.05 2.00 10.14
N ALA A 129 -12.13 2.66 10.84
CA ALA A 129 -10.98 2.01 11.47
C ALA A 129 -11.32 1.36 12.82
N ASP A 130 -12.22 1.98 13.60
CA ASP A 130 -12.41 1.66 15.02
C ASP A 130 -13.85 1.30 15.40
N THR A 131 -14.82 1.48 14.50
CA THR A 131 -16.25 1.19 14.73
C THR A 131 -16.89 0.46 13.55
N GLY A 132 -18.02 -0.21 13.81
CA GLY A 132 -18.76 -0.94 12.79
C GLY A 132 -18.32 -2.40 12.66
N THR A 133 -18.65 -2.99 11.51
CA THR A 133 -18.24 -4.35 11.12
C THR A 133 -17.50 -4.26 9.80
N ASP A 134 -16.28 -4.75 9.77
CA ASP A 134 -15.50 -5.07 8.57
C ASP A 134 -15.83 -6.48 8.06
N GLU A 135 -15.10 -6.96 7.05
CA GLU A 135 -15.34 -8.26 6.41
C GLU A 135 -14.89 -9.47 7.23
N ASP A 136 -13.88 -9.34 8.09
CA ASP A 136 -13.40 -10.43 8.95
C ASP A 136 -13.90 -10.33 10.41
N GLY A 137 -14.62 -9.26 10.76
CA GLY A 137 -15.27 -9.01 12.03
C GLY A 137 -14.40 -8.30 13.08
N VAL A 138 -13.30 -7.65 12.69
CA VAL A 138 -12.17 -7.30 13.55
C VAL A 138 -11.88 -5.81 13.79
N ASN A 139 -12.21 -4.81 13.01
CA ASN A 139 -11.67 -3.45 13.01
C ASN A 139 -10.13 -3.36 12.96
N ASN A 140 -9.65 -2.53 12.03
CA ASN A 140 -8.26 -2.12 11.77
C ASN A 140 -7.53 -1.77 13.05
N ILE A 141 -8.19 -1.00 13.92
CA ILE A 141 -7.66 -0.65 15.22
C ILE A 141 -8.62 -1.02 16.35
N ARG A 142 -8.04 -1.41 17.48
CA ARG A 142 -8.75 -1.60 18.75
C ARG A 142 -8.19 -0.70 19.84
N PRO A 143 -8.69 0.54 19.98
CA PRO A 143 -8.19 1.51 20.95
C PRO A 143 -8.20 1.00 22.39
N SER A 144 -9.27 0.31 22.80
CA SER A 144 -9.42 -0.24 24.16
C SER A 144 -8.33 -1.25 24.57
N ALA A 145 -7.60 -1.82 23.62
CA ALA A 145 -6.55 -2.79 23.85
C ALA A 145 -5.18 -2.33 23.33
N ASP A 146 -5.08 -1.10 22.81
CA ASP A 146 -3.90 -0.55 22.16
C ASP A 146 -3.33 -1.51 21.10
N ARG A 147 -4.22 -1.97 20.20
CA ARG A 147 -3.87 -2.90 19.10
C ARG A 147 -4.17 -2.25 17.76
N PRO A 148 -3.16 -1.67 17.09
CA PRO A 148 -3.22 -1.33 15.67
C PRO A 148 -2.94 -2.55 14.77
N ASP A 149 -2.87 -2.34 13.46
CA ASP A 149 -2.37 -3.30 12.45
C ASP A 149 -3.11 -4.65 12.50
N ARG A 150 -4.35 -4.70 12.01
CA ARG A 150 -5.25 -5.86 12.23
C ARG A 150 -5.96 -6.40 10.99
N ASP A 151 -5.78 -5.79 9.83
CA ASP A 151 -6.53 -6.15 8.62
C ASP A 151 -5.92 -7.37 7.87
N GLN A 152 -4.66 -7.73 8.19
CA GLN A 152 -3.88 -8.76 7.48
C GLN A 152 -3.81 -8.48 5.97
N GLY A 153 -3.90 -7.21 5.57
CA GLY A 153 -3.96 -6.67 4.22
C GLY A 153 -2.60 -6.22 3.69
N ASP A 154 -1.71 -5.79 4.58
CA ASP A 154 -0.34 -5.33 4.32
C ASP A 154 0.53 -6.28 3.48
N ASP A 155 0.36 -6.27 2.17
CA ASP A 155 1.11 -7.10 1.22
C ASP A 155 1.60 -6.38 -0.03
N GLY A 156 1.46 -5.05 -0.05
CA GLY A 156 1.96 -4.15 -1.08
C GLY A 156 3.45 -3.89 -1.05
N VAL A 157 4.12 -3.84 0.10
CA VAL A 157 5.54 -3.41 0.19
C VAL A 157 6.51 -4.59 0.21
N VAL A 158 7.64 -4.47 -0.50
CA VAL A 158 8.69 -5.50 -0.55
C VAL A 158 9.68 -5.33 0.60
N PHE A 159 9.63 -6.22 1.59
CA PHE A 159 10.57 -6.24 2.72
C PHE A 159 11.78 -7.19 2.51
N PRO A 160 12.91 -6.94 3.19
CA PRO A 160 13.19 -5.84 4.12
C PRO A 160 13.49 -4.51 3.43
N LEU A 161 13.25 -3.38 4.12
CA LEU A 161 13.55 -2.04 3.61
C LEU A 161 14.92 -1.55 4.10
N SER A 162 15.81 -1.23 3.15
CA SER A 162 17.11 -0.61 3.41
C SER A 162 16.98 0.91 3.45
N LEU A 163 16.99 1.48 4.65
CA LEU A 163 16.80 2.92 4.92
C LEU A 163 17.96 3.49 5.75
N PRO A 164 19.20 3.51 5.21
CA PRO A 164 20.36 4.02 5.94
C PRO A 164 20.27 5.54 6.18
N ASN A 165 20.67 5.97 7.38
CA ASN A 165 20.54 7.37 7.79
C ASN A 165 21.20 8.35 6.78
N CYS A 166 20.41 9.33 6.32
CA CYS A 166 20.83 10.37 5.38
C CYS A 166 21.41 9.83 4.09
N ARG A 167 20.68 8.89 3.49
CA ARG A 167 21.01 8.32 2.19
C ARG A 167 19.81 8.29 1.26
N TRP A 168 20.11 8.52 -0.01
CA TRP A 168 19.17 8.31 -1.09
C TRP A 168 18.85 6.82 -1.17
N THR A 169 17.57 6.50 -1.09
CA THR A 169 17.05 5.15 -1.15
C THR A 169 15.76 5.14 -1.96
N SER A 170 15.34 3.96 -2.37
CA SER A 170 14.05 3.69 -3.00
C SER A 170 13.53 2.36 -2.49
N ILE A 171 12.21 2.21 -2.47
CA ILE A 171 11.57 0.98 -2.06
C ILE A 171 10.77 0.39 -3.22
N ASP A 172 10.62 -0.93 -3.20
CA ASP A 172 9.78 -1.65 -4.15
C ASP A 172 8.43 -1.96 -3.53
N TYR A 173 7.39 -1.89 -4.34
CA TYR A 173 6.02 -2.24 -3.95
C TYR A 173 5.25 -2.85 -5.13
N PHE A 174 4.14 -3.49 -4.84
CA PHE A 174 3.25 -4.12 -5.79
C PHE A 174 1.95 -3.33 -5.93
N VAL A 175 1.48 -3.18 -7.17
CA VAL A 175 0.15 -2.65 -7.48
C VAL A 175 -0.58 -3.67 -8.34
N ASN A 176 -1.72 -4.16 -7.86
CA ASN A 176 -2.59 -5.02 -8.63
C ASN A 176 -3.64 -4.16 -9.36
N VAL A 177 -3.54 -4.13 -10.68
CA VAL A 177 -4.44 -3.35 -11.55
C VAL A 177 -5.54 -4.26 -12.08
N VAL A 178 -6.78 -3.96 -11.70
CA VAL A 178 -7.98 -4.64 -12.22
C VAL A 178 -8.45 -3.97 -13.51
N ALA A 179 -8.48 -2.64 -13.54
CA ALA A 179 -8.89 -1.86 -14.71
C ALA A 179 -7.73 -0.95 -15.19
N PRO A 180 -7.06 -1.31 -16.30
CA PRO A 180 -5.91 -0.56 -16.82
C PRO A 180 -6.34 0.79 -17.41
N ASN A 181 -5.34 1.64 -17.69
CA ASN A 181 -5.53 3.04 -18.14
C ASN A 181 -6.23 3.93 -17.12
N THR A 182 -5.99 3.66 -15.83
CA THR A 182 -6.42 4.50 -14.74
C THR A 182 -5.25 5.35 -14.26
N ASP A 183 -5.49 6.64 -14.06
CA ASP A 183 -4.53 7.54 -13.44
C ASP A 183 -4.41 7.19 -11.95
N LEU A 184 -3.19 6.86 -11.51
CA LEU A 184 -2.90 6.44 -10.15
C LEU A 184 -1.75 7.25 -9.57
N TRP A 185 -1.83 7.54 -8.27
CA TRP A 185 -0.81 8.23 -7.50
C TRP A 185 -0.45 7.41 -6.27
N VAL A 186 0.85 7.32 -6.00
CA VAL A 186 1.39 6.72 -4.78
C VAL A 186 2.04 7.80 -3.93
N ASN A 187 1.73 7.74 -2.63
CA ASN A 187 2.39 8.51 -1.61
C ASN A 187 2.89 7.58 -0.51
N VAL A 188 4.03 7.91 0.07
CA VAL A 188 4.63 7.16 1.19
C VAL A 188 5.00 8.14 2.28
N TRP A 189 4.63 7.80 3.52
CA TRP A 189 5.05 8.49 4.73
C TRP A 189 5.83 7.54 5.64
N LEU A 190 6.87 8.05 6.30
CA LEU A 190 7.62 7.32 7.32
C LEU A 190 7.84 8.24 8.52
N ASP A 191 7.50 7.77 9.71
CA ASP A 191 7.71 8.49 10.97
C ASP A 191 9.18 8.32 11.36
N TRP A 192 10.01 9.21 10.83
CA TRP A 192 11.46 9.14 10.94
C TRP A 192 11.90 9.37 12.37
N ASN A 193 11.30 10.37 13.01
CA ASN A 193 11.71 10.87 14.33
C ASN A 193 11.07 10.11 15.49
N ARG A 194 10.06 9.27 15.21
CA ARG A 194 9.29 8.44 16.14
C ARG A 194 8.49 9.23 17.15
N ASP A 195 7.86 10.31 16.70
CA ASP A 195 7.07 11.19 17.56
C ASP A 195 5.55 10.98 17.48
N GLY A 196 5.13 10.02 16.65
CA GLY A 196 3.75 9.57 16.53
C GLY A 196 2.95 10.32 15.48
N ASP A 197 3.57 11.07 14.57
CA ASP A 197 2.94 11.56 13.36
C ASP A 197 3.88 11.48 12.13
N TRP A 198 3.47 12.11 11.02
CA TRP A 198 4.22 12.12 9.76
C TRP A 198 4.41 13.57 9.22
N ASP A 199 4.28 14.57 10.09
CA ASP A 199 4.21 15.99 9.70
C ASP A 199 5.58 16.68 9.64
N ASP A 200 6.68 15.97 9.86
CA ASP A 200 7.99 16.58 9.99
C ASP A 200 8.85 16.59 8.72
N THR A 201 9.87 17.45 8.77
CA THR A 201 10.97 17.48 7.80
C THR A 201 12.29 17.56 8.53
N LEU A 202 13.12 16.54 8.33
CA LEU A 202 14.39 16.36 9.02
C LEU A 202 15.54 16.82 8.13
N ASP A 203 16.66 17.17 8.75
CA ASP A 203 17.84 17.65 8.05
C ASP A 203 18.86 16.54 7.83
N CYS A 204 19.33 16.41 6.60
CA CYS A 204 20.49 15.61 6.20
C CYS A 204 21.55 16.48 5.52
N PRO A 205 22.83 16.06 5.50
CA PRO A 205 23.88 16.78 4.79
C PRO A 205 23.57 17.02 3.30
N GLU A 206 22.89 16.08 2.66
CA GLU A 206 22.54 16.06 1.24
C GLU A 206 21.24 16.82 0.93
N GLY A 207 20.43 17.15 1.95
CA GLY A 207 19.15 17.82 1.78
C GLY A 207 18.15 17.53 2.89
N SER A 208 16.90 17.96 2.69
CA SER A 208 15.80 17.66 3.62
C SER A 208 15.26 16.24 3.41
N ALA A 209 15.03 15.51 4.50
CA ALA A 209 14.33 14.23 4.55
C ALA A 209 12.92 14.45 5.14
N PRO A 210 11.91 14.80 4.32
CA PRO A 210 10.53 14.88 4.79
C PRO A 210 10.00 13.50 5.17
N GLU A 211 9.13 13.45 6.16
CA GLU A 211 8.39 12.23 6.50
C GLU A 211 7.41 11.86 5.39
N TRP A 212 6.89 12.84 4.63
CA TRP A 212 6.28 12.62 3.31
C TRP A 212 7.36 12.30 2.26
N ALA A 213 7.91 11.09 2.35
CA ALA A 213 9.08 10.62 1.62
C ALA A 213 8.83 10.48 0.12
N VAL A 214 7.72 9.86 -0.29
CA VAL A 214 7.33 9.75 -1.71
C VAL A 214 6.13 10.65 -1.96
N GLN A 215 6.34 11.66 -2.80
CA GLN A 215 5.39 12.73 -3.02
C GLN A 215 4.73 12.61 -4.38
N ASN A 216 3.49 12.12 -4.40
CA ASN A 216 2.64 12.04 -5.58
C ASN A 216 3.32 11.37 -6.78
N GLN A 217 3.91 10.20 -6.58
CA GLN A 217 4.44 9.38 -7.68
C GLN A 217 3.29 9.02 -8.61
N PHE A 218 3.31 9.55 -9.83
CA PHE A 218 2.31 9.25 -10.84
C PHE A 218 2.64 7.94 -11.57
N LEU A 219 1.68 7.01 -11.63
CA LEU A 219 1.83 5.72 -12.30
C LEU A 219 1.08 5.74 -13.63
N LEU A 220 1.84 5.58 -14.72
CA LEU A 220 1.29 5.70 -16.07
C LEU A 220 1.18 4.33 -16.74
N ASN A 221 0.01 4.06 -17.32
CA ASN A 221 -0.25 2.93 -18.23
C ASN A 221 0.12 1.54 -17.67
N LEU A 222 -0.13 1.32 -16.38
CA LEU A 222 0.09 -0.01 -15.80
C LEU A 222 -0.85 -1.05 -16.47
N PRO A 223 -0.31 -2.19 -16.94
CA PRO A 223 -1.12 -3.28 -17.45
C PRO A 223 -1.92 -3.94 -16.33
N ALA A 224 -3.01 -4.61 -16.71
CA ALA A 224 -3.80 -5.39 -15.76
C ALA A 224 -2.97 -6.52 -15.12
N GLY A 225 -3.21 -6.79 -13.84
CA GLY A 225 -2.46 -7.72 -13.01
C GLY A 225 -1.49 -7.04 -12.04
N ILE A 226 -0.64 -7.84 -11.40
CA ILE A 226 0.35 -7.38 -10.42
C ILE A 226 1.54 -6.76 -11.15
N ASN A 227 1.87 -5.52 -10.77
CA ASN A 227 3.00 -4.76 -11.25
C ASN A 227 3.94 -4.49 -10.08
N GLN A 228 5.22 -4.86 -10.21
CA GLN A 228 6.25 -4.42 -9.27
C GLN A 228 6.77 -3.04 -9.71
N ILE A 229 6.82 -2.10 -8.79
CA ILE A 229 7.15 -0.70 -9.03
C ILE A 229 8.17 -0.26 -7.99
N THR A 230 9.15 0.51 -8.42
CA THR A 230 10.12 1.17 -7.54
C THR A 230 9.73 2.63 -7.36
N THR A 231 9.82 3.14 -6.13
CA THR A 231 9.58 4.57 -5.85
C THR A 231 10.66 5.44 -6.49
N PRO A 232 10.42 6.75 -6.71
CA PRO A 232 11.51 7.69 -6.88
C PRO A 232 12.46 7.62 -5.67
N GLY A 233 13.71 8.01 -5.89
CA GLY A 233 14.66 8.15 -4.80
C GLY A 233 14.19 9.22 -3.79
N PHE A 234 14.32 8.92 -2.50
CA PHE A 234 14.10 9.86 -1.40
C PHE A 234 15.22 9.76 -0.37
N LEU A 235 15.45 10.83 0.40
CA LEU A 235 16.39 10.79 1.52
C LEU A 235 15.71 10.12 2.71
N SER A 236 16.32 9.05 3.21
CA SER A 236 15.91 8.41 4.46
C SER A 236 16.62 9.02 5.66
N TRP A 237 15.97 8.97 6.83
CA TRP A 237 16.50 9.48 8.08
C TRP A 237 16.30 8.45 9.18
N TYR A 238 17.26 8.33 10.10
CA TYR A 238 17.18 7.37 11.20
C TYR A 238 17.80 7.90 12.49
N LEU A 239 17.01 7.91 13.56
CA LEU A 239 17.49 8.19 14.91
C LEU A 239 18.28 7.00 15.46
N GLN A 240 19.58 7.19 15.73
CA GLN A 240 20.46 6.14 16.27
C GLN A 240 20.09 5.64 17.67
N ASN A 241 19.41 6.46 18.48
CA ASN A 241 19.11 6.15 19.88
C ASN A 241 17.59 6.19 20.11
N GLY A 242 16.98 5.04 20.39
CA GLY A 242 15.55 4.95 20.65
C GLY A 242 15.00 3.58 20.30
N THR A 243 13.67 3.51 20.19
CA THR A 243 12.98 2.41 19.52
C THR A 243 13.52 2.27 18.09
N GLU A 244 13.72 1.04 17.63
CA GLU A 244 14.32 0.79 16.31
C GLU A 244 13.23 0.79 15.24
N GLU A 245 12.04 0.34 15.59
CA GLU A 245 10.84 0.29 14.77
C GLU A 245 10.33 1.69 14.39
N ILE A 246 9.73 1.81 13.21
CA ILE A 246 9.05 3.01 12.71
C ILE A 246 7.69 2.63 12.10
N TRP A 247 6.77 3.60 12.06
CA TRP A 247 5.53 3.50 11.30
C TRP A 247 5.71 4.06 9.89
N MET A 248 5.19 3.35 8.90
CA MET A 248 5.11 3.78 7.50
C MET A 248 3.69 3.67 7.00
N ARG A 249 3.26 4.62 6.16
CA ARG A 249 2.05 4.54 5.36
C ARG A 249 2.39 4.52 3.89
N ILE A 250 1.70 3.69 3.11
CA ILE A 250 1.64 3.83 1.66
C ILE A 250 0.19 3.94 1.22
N THR A 251 -0.13 4.95 0.40
CA THR A 251 -1.47 5.15 -0.17
C THR A 251 -1.39 5.16 -1.67
N LEU A 252 -2.09 4.21 -2.31
CA LEU A 252 -2.42 4.24 -3.73
C LEU A 252 -3.78 4.90 -3.90
N SER A 253 -3.91 5.89 -4.78
CA SER A 253 -5.21 6.56 -5.00
C SER A 253 -5.38 7.08 -6.42
N GLY A 254 -6.63 7.35 -6.80
CA GLY A 254 -6.98 7.92 -8.11
C GLY A 254 -6.80 9.44 -8.24
N GLN A 255 -6.15 10.09 -7.27
CA GLN A 255 -5.83 11.53 -7.32
C GLN A 255 -4.59 11.83 -6.48
N PRO A 256 -3.85 12.91 -6.77
CA PRO A 256 -2.73 13.29 -5.92
C PRO A 256 -3.18 13.66 -4.51
N TRP A 257 -2.37 13.33 -3.51
CA TRP A 257 -2.49 13.86 -2.17
C TRP A 257 -2.26 15.37 -2.19
N ARG A 258 -3.21 16.08 -1.59
CA ARG A 258 -3.20 17.52 -1.29
C ARG A 258 -2.90 17.65 0.21
N PRO A 259 -2.47 18.80 0.76
CA PRO A 259 -1.77 18.92 2.07
C PRO A 259 -2.61 18.52 3.31
N GLY A 260 -3.16 17.32 3.31
CA GLY A 260 -4.13 16.75 4.22
C GLY A 260 -5.50 17.42 4.18
N SER A 261 -6.40 16.89 5.00
CA SER A 261 -7.75 17.41 5.17
C SER A 261 -7.91 18.43 6.28
N ASN A 262 -6.90 18.60 7.14
CA ASN A 262 -6.87 19.63 8.17
C ASN A 262 -5.45 20.25 8.27
N PRO A 263 -5.01 21.03 7.25
CA PRO A 263 -3.65 21.54 7.20
C PRO A 263 -3.25 22.34 8.44
N GLY A 264 -2.12 21.96 9.06
CA GLY A 264 -1.59 22.60 10.27
C GLY A 264 -2.12 22.01 11.59
N ALA A 265 -3.06 21.07 11.55
CA ALA A 265 -3.32 20.19 12.67
C ALA A 265 -2.19 19.15 12.79
N LYS A 266 -1.88 18.73 14.01
CA LYS A 266 -0.98 17.60 14.27
C LYS A 266 -1.64 16.31 13.76
N GLY A 267 -0.88 15.46 13.07
CA GLY A 267 -1.40 14.23 12.48
C GLY A 267 -2.09 14.44 11.13
N ASN A 268 -1.75 15.49 10.40
CA ASN A 268 -2.42 15.82 9.14
C ASN A 268 -1.81 15.11 7.93
N ALA A 269 -0.50 14.88 7.92
CA ALA A 269 0.19 14.08 6.91
C ALA A 269 -0.36 12.66 6.86
N GLY A 270 -0.50 12.11 5.65
CA GLY A 270 -1.12 10.80 5.44
C GLY A 270 -2.66 10.78 5.53
N SER A 271 -3.32 11.91 5.80
CA SER A 271 -4.80 11.98 5.85
C SER A 271 -5.44 11.98 4.46
N GLY A 272 -6.66 11.45 4.36
CA GLY A 272 -7.47 11.46 3.15
C GLY A 272 -8.33 12.71 2.97
N PRO A 273 -8.94 12.88 1.79
CA PRO A 273 -9.96 13.90 1.57
C PRO A 273 -11.23 13.58 2.35
N GLN A 274 -11.95 14.62 2.79
CA GLN A 274 -13.29 14.46 3.38
C GLN A 274 -14.25 13.68 2.46
N ALA A 275 -14.13 13.86 1.15
CA ALA A 275 -14.96 13.17 0.15
C ALA A 275 -14.58 11.69 -0.06
N LYS A 276 -13.54 11.18 0.62
CA LYS A 276 -12.93 9.87 0.40
C LYS A 276 -12.23 9.76 -0.96
N TYR A 277 -11.38 8.75 -1.11
CA TYR A 277 -10.85 8.32 -2.39
C TYR A 277 -11.87 7.39 -3.07
N GLU A 278 -12.11 7.56 -4.37
CA GLU A 278 -13.03 6.67 -5.10
C GLU A 278 -12.43 5.27 -5.29
N ILE A 279 -11.11 5.21 -5.47
CA ILE A 279 -10.34 3.99 -5.77
C ILE A 279 -9.03 3.97 -5.00
N GLY A 280 -8.42 2.80 -4.91
CA GLY A 280 -7.08 2.60 -4.34
C GLY A 280 -7.12 1.86 -3.01
N GLU A 281 -6.05 1.99 -2.25
CA GLU A 281 -5.86 1.34 -0.96
C GLU A 281 -4.81 2.10 -0.14
N THR A 282 -4.88 1.98 1.18
CA THR A 282 -3.86 2.44 2.12
C THR A 282 -3.45 1.31 3.05
N GLU A 283 -2.14 1.06 3.12
CA GLU A 283 -1.53 0.08 4.03
C GLU A 283 -0.58 0.79 5.01
N ASP A 284 -0.51 0.31 6.25
CA ASP A 284 0.36 0.88 7.30
C ASP A 284 1.26 -0.17 7.95
N TYR A 285 2.57 0.02 7.85
CA TYR A 285 3.57 -0.95 8.29
C TYR A 285 4.27 -0.51 9.57
N TYR A 286 4.38 -1.42 10.55
CA TYR A 286 5.25 -1.26 11.71
C TYR A 286 6.44 -2.22 11.63
N PHE A 287 7.64 -1.69 11.40
CA PHE A 287 8.81 -2.52 11.09
C PHE A 287 10.14 -1.89 11.54
N THR A 288 11.18 -2.71 11.62
CA THR A 288 12.56 -2.27 11.84
C THR A 288 13.29 -2.11 10.50
N PRO A 289 13.75 -0.91 10.12
CA PRO A 289 14.49 -0.71 8.88
C PRO A 289 15.90 -1.29 8.95
N GLU A 290 16.42 -1.75 7.82
CA GLU A 290 17.85 -2.06 7.67
C GLU A 290 18.63 -0.75 7.49
N VAL A 291 19.38 -0.36 8.51
CA VAL A 291 20.15 0.89 8.52
C VAL A 291 21.64 0.69 8.22
N SER A 292 22.05 -0.55 7.96
CA SER A 292 23.43 -0.83 7.58
C SER A 292 23.73 -0.17 6.25
N LEU A 293 24.76 0.68 6.24
CA LEU A 293 25.35 1.17 5.01
C LEU A 293 25.82 -0.05 4.21
N THR A 294 25.15 -0.36 3.10
CA THR A 294 25.71 -1.30 2.15
C THR A 294 26.85 -0.58 1.44
N ILE A 295 27.96 -1.27 1.17
CA ILE A 295 29.05 -0.79 0.29
C ILE A 295 28.61 -0.66 -1.18
N CYS A 296 27.30 -0.69 -1.41
CA CYS A 296 26.60 -0.81 -2.69
C CYS A 296 25.80 0.48 -2.92
N GLU A 297 26.40 1.63 -2.62
CA GLU A 297 25.89 2.94 -3.04
C GLU A 297 26.31 3.16 -4.50
N ASP A 298 25.43 3.74 -5.32
CA ASP A 298 25.80 4.24 -6.65
C ASP A 298 26.60 5.54 -6.49
N TYR A 299 27.89 5.39 -6.20
CA TYR A 299 28.81 6.50 -5.99
C TYR A 299 29.02 7.35 -7.24
N ASN A 300 28.75 6.78 -8.41
CA ASN A 300 29.04 7.45 -9.67
C ASN A 300 27.79 8.11 -10.31
N GLY A 301 26.59 7.77 -9.83
CA GLY A 301 25.30 8.34 -10.23
C GLY A 301 24.76 7.81 -11.57
N ASP A 302 25.15 6.61 -12.00
CA ASP A 302 24.71 6.01 -13.28
C ASP A 302 23.46 5.14 -13.19
N GLY A 303 22.91 4.96 -11.98
CA GLY A 303 21.72 4.16 -11.71
C GLY A 303 21.99 2.65 -11.69
N THR A 304 23.25 2.22 -11.69
CA THR A 304 23.64 0.80 -11.63
C THR A 304 24.70 0.55 -10.58
N THR A 305 24.36 -0.18 -9.53
CA THR A 305 25.32 -0.55 -8.48
C THR A 305 26.25 -1.68 -8.94
N ASP A 306 27.48 -1.33 -9.30
CA ASP A 306 28.50 -2.27 -9.76
C ASP A 306 29.92 -1.94 -9.25
N MET A 307 30.93 -2.55 -9.87
CA MET A 307 32.33 -2.37 -9.47
C MET A 307 32.86 -0.95 -9.74
N ASN A 308 32.19 -0.18 -10.60
CA ASN A 308 32.53 1.21 -10.90
C ASN A 308 32.17 2.12 -9.71
N ASP A 309 31.14 1.78 -8.94
CA ASP A 309 30.81 2.53 -7.72
C ASP A 309 31.83 2.30 -6.63
N LEU A 310 32.29 1.06 -6.47
CA LEU A 310 33.39 0.77 -5.56
C LEU A 310 34.66 1.54 -5.98
N ALA A 311 34.91 1.66 -7.28
CA ALA A 311 36.03 2.44 -7.78
C ALA A 311 35.87 3.94 -7.52
N ALA A 312 34.66 4.49 -7.72
CA ALA A 312 34.33 5.88 -7.43
C ALA A 312 34.47 6.19 -5.93
N TYR A 313 33.96 5.31 -5.06
CA TYR A 313 34.13 5.40 -3.62
C TYR A 313 35.60 5.41 -3.19
N VAL A 314 36.38 4.43 -3.67
CA VAL A 314 37.80 4.31 -3.31
C VAL A 314 38.59 5.52 -3.82
N ALA A 315 38.25 6.05 -5.00
CA ALA A 315 38.88 7.26 -5.53
C ALA A 315 38.60 8.47 -4.63
N ASP A 316 37.34 8.69 -4.25
CA ASP A 316 36.96 9.78 -3.34
C ASP A 316 37.61 9.62 -1.96
N TRP A 317 37.61 8.41 -1.40
CA TRP A 317 38.26 8.12 -0.13
C TRP A 317 39.77 8.39 -0.17
N LEU A 318 40.47 8.00 -1.24
CA LEU A 318 41.91 8.27 -1.41
C LEU A 318 42.22 9.76 -1.57
N GLU A 319 41.30 10.53 -2.15
CA GLU A 319 41.49 11.97 -2.37
C GLU A 319 41.18 12.78 -1.10
N ASN A 320 40.18 12.36 -0.33
CA ASN A 320 39.55 13.18 0.69
C ASN A 320 39.69 12.67 2.14
N CYS A 321 40.09 11.41 2.37
CA CYS A 321 40.40 10.92 3.72
C CYS A 321 41.90 11.06 4.06
N PRO A 322 42.25 11.66 5.21
CA PRO A 322 43.64 11.84 5.68
C PRO A 322 44.30 10.54 6.15
#